data_AF-A0A7C5ULI0-F1
#
_entry.id   AF-A0A7C5ULI0-F1
#
_cell.length_a   1.000
_cell.length_b   1.000
_cell.length_c   1.000
_cell.angle_alpha   90.00
_cell.angle_beta   90.00
_cell.angle_gamma   90.00
#
_symmetry.space_group_name_H-M   'P 1'
#
loop_
_entity.id
_entity.type
_entity.pdbx_description
1 polymer ?
#
loop_
_entity_poly.entity_id
_entity_poly.type
_entity_poly.pdbx_seq_one_letter_code
_entity_poly.pdbx_strand_id
1 'polypeptide(L)'
;MRHLETRLLGLLVLADTLSTYWLVSRGYAVEFNPLMAWLISIGWGAFFGVKLAALAGAVAVAEWYRKRNPLFVRRVLQVGAVAYLALWVGGALISSLAR
;
A
#
# COMPACT_ATOMS: atom_id res chain seq x y z
N MET A 1 -2.39 20.77 10.00
CA MET A 1 -2.32 20.04 8.71
C MET A 1 -1.01 19.24 8.49
N ARG A 2 -0.01 19.25 9.39
CA ARG A 2 1.35 18.72 9.15
C ARG A 2 1.51 17.19 8.97
N HIS A 3 0.48 16.36 9.12
CA HIS A 3 0.57 14.89 9.02
C HIS A 3 -0.57 14.24 8.23
N LEU A 4 -1.33 15.02 7.45
CA LEU A 4 -2.47 14.47 6.71
C LEU A 4 -2.01 13.42 5.70
N GLU A 5 -0.91 13.68 5.00
CA GLU A 5 -0.34 12.80 3.97
C GLU A 5 0.12 11.47 4.56
N THR A 6 0.76 11.50 5.74
CA THR A 6 1.21 10.30 6.46
C THR A 6 0.02 9.46 6.93
N ARG A 7 -1.05 10.11 7.41
CA ARG A 7 -2.30 9.42 7.81
C ARG A 7 -3.01 8.81 6.60
N LEU A 8 -3.08 9.55 5.49
CA LEU A 8 -3.65 9.06 4.24
C LEU A 8 -2.89 7.84 3.71
N LEU A 9 -1.56 7.89 3.73
CA LEU A 9 -0.73 6.73 3.36
C LEU A 9 -1.04 5.52 4.25
N GLY A 10 -1.11 5.73 5.56
CA GLY A 10 -1.45 4.66 6.51
C GLY A 10 -2.82 4.05 6.25
N LEU A 11 -3.85 4.88 6.06
CA LEU A 11 -5.21 4.43 5.74
C LEU A 11 -5.25 3.67 4.42
N LEU A 12 -4.54 4.15 3.41
CA LEU A 12 -4.47 3.53 2.09
C LEU A 12 -3.82 2.13 2.17
N VAL A 13 -2.69 2.00 2.89
CA VAL A 13 -2.06 0.69 3.10
C VAL A 13 -2.96 -0.24 3.92
N LEU A 14 -3.64 0.26 4.96
CA LEU A 14 -4.59 -0.56 5.72
C LEU A 14 -5.74 -1.06 4.86
N ALA A 15 -6.37 -0.16 4.07
CA ALA A 15 -7.46 -0.50 3.18
C ALA A 15 -7.02 -1.54 2.14
N ASP A 16 -5.87 -1.34 1.51
CA ASP A 16 -5.26 -2.28 0.58
C ASP A 16 -5.05 -3.65 1.24
N THR A 17 -4.35 -3.70 2.38
CA THR A 17 -4.01 -4.95 3.08
C THR A 17 -5.26 -5.74 3.48
N LEU A 18 -6.28 -5.05 4.01
CA LEU A 18 -7.55 -5.68 4.38
C LEU A 18 -8.35 -6.13 3.14
N SER A 19 -8.33 -5.35 2.07
CA SER A 19 -9.00 -5.70 0.82
C SER A 19 -8.34 -6.91 0.16
N THR A 20 -7.00 -6.98 0.10
CA THR A 20 -6.26 -8.16 -0.35
C THR A 20 -6.66 -9.37 0.47
N TYR A 21 -6.60 -9.26 1.80
CA TYR A 21 -6.96 -10.38 2.69
C TYR A 21 -8.37 -10.89 2.39
N TRP A 22 -9.35 -10.00 2.34
CA TRP A 22 -10.75 -10.38 2.14
C TRP A 22 -11.01 -10.97 0.74
N LEU A 23 -10.45 -10.36 -0.31
CA LEU A 23 -10.67 -10.81 -1.70
C LEU A 23 -9.96 -12.13 -1.99
N VAL A 24 -8.67 -12.23 -1.62
CA VAL A 24 -7.84 -13.40 -1.94
C VAL A 24 -8.22 -14.60 -1.06
N SER A 25 -8.50 -14.41 0.23
CA SER A 25 -8.93 -15.52 1.11
C SER A 25 -10.26 -16.15 0.69
N ARG A 26 -11.11 -15.42 -0.05
CA ARG A 26 -12.39 -15.90 -0.60
C ARG A 26 -12.30 -16.36 -2.06
N GLY A 27 -11.12 -16.31 -2.67
CA GLY A 27 -10.90 -16.71 -4.05
C GLY A 27 -11.46 -15.73 -5.10
N TYR A 28 -11.80 -14.49 -4.70
CA TYR A 28 -12.30 -13.47 -5.64
C TYR A 28 -11.19 -12.77 -6.43
N ALA A 29 -9.94 -12.85 -5.97
CA ALA A 29 -8.78 -12.26 -6.61
C ALA A 29 -7.52 -13.09 -6.37
N VAL A 30 -6.50 -12.86 -7.19
CA VAL A 30 -5.13 -13.35 -6.99
C VAL A 30 -4.24 -12.14 -6.73
N GLU A 31 -3.30 -12.28 -5.80
CA GLU A 31 -2.32 -11.23 -5.50
C GLU A 31 -1.37 -11.05 -6.68
N PHE A 32 -1.34 -9.84 -7.25
CA PHE A 32 -0.54 -9.51 -8.43
C PHE A 32 0.95 -9.41 -8.09
N ASN A 33 1.29 -8.96 -6.88
CA ASN A 33 2.68 -8.82 -6.45
C ASN A 33 3.28 -10.20 -6.12
N PRO A 34 4.28 -10.70 -6.88
CA PRO A 34 4.81 -12.06 -6.68
C PRO A 34 5.41 -12.27 -5.28
N LEU A 35 6.03 -11.22 -4.70
CA LEU A 35 6.57 -11.29 -3.34
C LEU A 35 5.45 -11.41 -2.31
N MET A 36 4.37 -10.65 -2.47
CA MET A 36 3.22 -10.72 -1.57
C MET A 36 2.47 -12.06 -1.73
N ALA A 37 2.32 -12.56 -2.95
CA ALA A 37 1.74 -13.89 -3.21
C ALA A 37 2.57 -14.99 -2.52
N TRP A 38 3.90 -14.92 -2.59
CA TRP A 38 4.78 -15.83 -1.85
C TRP A 38 4.61 -15.71 -0.33
N LEU A 39 4.53 -14.49 0.21
CA LEU A 39 4.28 -14.30 1.65
C LEU A 39 2.91 -14.85 2.08
N ILE A 40 1.86 -14.68 1.27
CA ILE A 40 0.54 -15.27 1.53
C ILE A 40 0.64 -16.79 1.58
N SER A 41 1.47 -17.42 0.73
CA SER A 41 1.68 -18.88 0.76
C SER A 41 2.36 -19.38 2.05
N ILE A 42 3.16 -18.54 2.72
CA ILE A 42 3.71 -18.82 4.06
C ILE A 42 2.64 -18.63 5.13
N GLY A 43 1.82 -17.59 4.97
CA GLY A 43 0.65 -17.33 5.79
C GLY A 43 0.33 -15.85 5.91
N TRP A 44 -0.91 -15.55 6.26
CA TRP A 44 -1.40 -14.18 6.38
C TRP A 44 -0.60 -13.31 7.37
N GLY A 45 -0.10 -13.91 8.46
CA GLY A 45 0.77 -13.20 9.40
C GLY A 45 2.04 -12.64 8.77
N ALA A 46 2.68 -13.39 7.85
CA ALA A 46 3.87 -12.93 7.14
C ALA A 46 3.52 -11.77 6.18
N PHE A 47 2.40 -11.88 5.47
CA PHE A 47 1.89 -10.82 4.60
C PHE A 47 1.61 -9.51 5.37
N PHE A 48 0.86 -9.58 6.46
CA PHE A 48 0.59 -8.41 7.31
C PHE A 48 1.88 -7.84 7.91
N GLY A 49 2.74 -8.70 8.44
CA GLY A 49 4.01 -8.30 9.05
C GLY A 49 4.89 -7.51 8.10
N VAL A 50 5.11 -7.99 6.88
CA VAL A 50 5.95 -7.30 5.89
C VAL A 50 5.32 -6.00 5.43
N LYS A 51 4.01 -5.95 5.12
CA LYS A 51 3.35 -4.69 4.73
C LYS A 51 3.39 -3.64 5.83
N LEU A 52 3.11 -4.03 7.07
CA LEU A 52 3.13 -3.10 8.21
C LEU A 52 4.55 -2.63 8.53
N ALA A 53 5.56 -3.52 8.44
CA ALA A 53 6.96 -3.14 8.59
C ALA A 53 7.41 -2.16 7.48
N ALA A 54 7.01 -2.41 6.24
CA ALA A 54 7.30 -1.51 5.12
C ALA A 54 6.64 -0.13 5.31
N LEU A 55 5.37 -0.08 5.73
CA LEU A 55 4.68 1.17 6.06
C LEU A 55 5.38 1.91 7.20
N ALA A 56 5.69 1.22 8.29
CA ALA A 56 6.38 1.82 9.43
C ALA A 56 7.74 2.40 9.02
N GLY A 57 8.52 1.66 8.22
CA GLY A 57 9.80 2.14 7.68
C GLY A 57 9.64 3.37 6.79
N ALA A 58 8.68 3.34 5.85
CA ALA A 58 8.40 4.47 4.97
C ALA A 58 7.97 5.72 5.74
N VAL A 59 7.09 5.56 6.74
CA VAL A 59 6.64 6.64 7.63
C VAL A 59 7.81 7.18 8.45
N ALA A 60 8.65 6.31 9.03
CA ALA A 60 9.80 6.72 9.81
C ALA A 60 10.79 7.55 8.98
N VAL A 61 11.12 7.10 7.76
CA VAL A 61 11.99 7.84 6.83
C VAL A 61 11.34 9.18 6.43
N ALA A 62 10.05 9.17 6.10
CA ALA A 62 9.33 10.38 5.71
C ALA A 62 9.31 11.42 6.83
N GLU A 63 8.99 11.04 8.07
CA GLU A 63 8.94 11.94 9.22
C GLU A 63 10.34 12.39 9.65
N TRP A 64 11.36 11.53 9.57
CA TRP A 64 12.75 11.91 9.79
C TRP A 64 13.23 12.97 8.79
N TYR A 65 12.96 12.77 7.50
CA TYR A 65 13.38 13.69 6.45
C TYR A 65 12.51 14.96 6.38
N ARG A 66 11.27 14.93 6.88
CA ARG A 66 10.37 16.09 6.94
C ARG A 66 10.96 17.26 7.71
N LYS A 67 11.82 16.99 8.70
CA LYS A 67 12.57 18.00 9.46
C LYS A 67 13.52 18.81 8.57
N ARG A 68 14.03 18.21 7.48
CA ARG A 68 14.93 18.88 6.52
C ARG A 68 14.18 19.56 5.38
N ASN A 69 13.21 18.86 4.76
CA ASN A 69 12.45 19.41 3.64
C ASN A 69 10.99 18.92 3.64
N PRO A 70 10.08 19.65 4.30
CA PRO A 70 8.68 19.23 4.43
C PRO A 70 7.92 19.27 3.09
N LEU A 71 8.29 20.19 2.18
CA LEU A 71 7.65 20.31 0.87
C LEU A 71 8.00 19.11 -0.03
N PHE A 72 9.25 18.66 0.00
CA PHE A 72 9.68 17.47 -0.73
C PHE A 72 8.92 16.22 -0.24
N VAL A 73 8.88 15.98 1.07
CA VAL A 73 8.16 14.83 1.64
C VAL A 73 6.69 14.87 1.26
N ARG A 74 6.05 16.04 1.33
CA ARG A 74 4.67 16.20 0.92
C ARG A 74 4.44 15.81 -0.54
N ARG A 75 5.28 16.31 -1.47
CA ARG A 75 5.17 15.98 -2.90
C ARG A 75 5.40 14.49 -3.16
N VAL A 76 6.42 13.90 -2.55
CA VAL A 76 6.71 12.47 -2.72
C VAL A 76 5.56 11.61 -2.21
N LEU A 77 5.00 11.91 -1.04
CA LEU A 77 3.86 11.17 -0.50
C LEU A 77 2.60 11.35 -1.37
N GLN A 78 2.34 12.55 -1.89
CA GLN A 78 1.22 12.79 -2.79
C GLN A 78 1.37 12.04 -4.12
N VAL A 79 2.54 12.12 -4.76
CA VAL A 79 2.83 11.39 -5.99
C VAL A 79 2.74 9.89 -5.76
N GLY A 80 3.30 9.39 -4.65
CA GLY A 80 3.23 7.98 -4.28
C GLY A 80 1.79 7.51 -4.09
N ALA A 81 0.95 8.29 -3.39
CA ALA A 81 -0.46 7.95 -3.19
C ALA A 81 -1.25 7.94 -4.51
N VAL A 82 -1.03 8.93 -5.39
CA VAL A 82 -1.68 8.99 -6.71
C VAL A 82 -1.23 7.84 -7.60
N ALA A 83 0.07 7.56 -7.67
CA ALA A 83 0.61 6.44 -8.43
C ALA A 83 0.05 5.10 -7.94
N TYR A 84 -0.02 4.92 -6.62
CA TYR A 84 -0.61 3.74 -6.02
C TYR A 84 -2.09 3.57 -6.41
N LEU A 85 -2.90 4.62 -6.26
CA LEU A 85 -4.32 4.58 -6.63
C LEU A 85 -4.51 4.30 -8.13
N ALA A 86 -3.67 4.89 -8.98
CA ALA A 86 -3.71 4.65 -10.42
C ALA A 86 -3.40 3.18 -10.76
N LEU A 87 -2.41 2.57 -10.11
CA LEU A 87 -2.11 1.14 -10.27
C LEU A 87 -3.26 0.27 -9.77
N TRP A 88 -3.87 0.62 -8.63
CA TRP A 88 -4.97 -0.14 -8.07
C TRP A 88 -6.23 -0.09 -8.95
N VAL A 89 -6.65 1.11 -9.35
CA VAL A 89 -7.80 1.30 -10.25
C VAL A 89 -7.52 0.72 -11.64
N GLY A 90 -6.34 0.98 -12.19
CA GLY A 90 -5.94 0.43 -13.49
C GLY A 90 -5.93 -1.09 -13.49
N GLY A 91 -5.33 -1.71 -12.46
CA GLY A 91 -5.32 -3.17 -12.29
C GLY A 91 -6.73 -3.75 -12.13
N ALA A 92 -7.60 -3.10 -11.36
CA ALA A 92 -9.00 -3.51 -11.20
C ALA A 92 -9.78 -3.41 -12.52
N LEU A 93 -9.64 -2.31 -13.28
CA LEU A 93 -10.30 -2.10 -14.57
C LEU A 93 -9.83 -3.10 -15.62
N ILE A 94 -8.51 -3.32 -15.73
CA ILE A 94 -7.95 -4.31 -16.66
C ILE A 94 -8.50 -5.72 -16.32
N SER A 95 -8.53 -6.06 -15.03
CA SER A 95 -9.03 -7.36 -14.55
C SER A 95 -10.55 -7.53 -14.72
N SER A 96 -11.32 -6.45 -14.83
CA SER A 96 -12.76 -6.51 -15.10
C SER A 96 -13.08 -6.62 -16.59
N LEU A 97 -12.21 -6.08 -17.46
CA LEU A 97 -12.36 -6.18 -18.93
C LEU A 97 -11.88 -7.52 -19.49
N ALA A 98 -11.02 -8.23 -18.75
CA ALA A 98 -10.48 -9.54 -19.15
C ALA A 98 -11.39 -10.74 -18.78
N ARG A 99 -12.59 -10.49 -18.24
CA ARG A 99 -13.64 -11.49 -18.00
C ARG A 99 -14.70 -11.43 -19.09
#